data_AF-A0A0T1XEE5-F1
#
_entry.id   AF-A0A0T1XEE5-F1
#
_cell.length_a   1.000
_cell.length_b   1.000
_cell.length_c   1.000
_cell.angle_alpha   90.00
_cell.angle_beta   90.00
_cell.angle_gamma   90.00
#
_symmetry.space_group_name_H-M   'P 1'
#
loop_
_entity.id
_entity.type
_entity.pdbx_description
1 polymer ?
#
loop_
_entity_poly.entity_id
_entity_poly.type
_entity_poly.pdbx_seq_one_letter_code
_entity_poly.pdbx_strand_id
1 'polypeptide(L)'
;MTNRIDYTKVAPEGYKAFGAVYATLSKGSLPKDLIDLAYLRVSLINGCAFCIDMHSRDLLKSGLTVEKLVLVPVWHDAGNVFTARERAALAWAETVTRVSETGVPDAAYDAAAAEFTDTELADLTYAIGLMNAFNRFGVSFRSTPAATATARA
;
A
#
# COMPACT_ATOMS: atom_id res chain seq x y z
N MET A 1 -17.18 -2.96 -15.08
CA MET A 1 -16.67 -1.57 -15.04
C MET A 1 -15.87 -1.33 -16.32
N THR A 2 -16.08 -0.21 -17.00
CA THR A 2 -15.30 0.15 -18.20
C THR A 2 -14.18 1.09 -17.78
N ASN A 3 -12.95 0.77 -18.19
CA ASN A 3 -11.79 1.65 -17.99
C ASN A 3 -12.07 3.00 -18.69
N ARG A 4 -11.84 4.11 -17.99
CA ARG A 4 -12.12 5.47 -18.51
C ARG A 4 -10.98 5.98 -19.40
N ILE A 5 -9.73 5.89 -18.92
CA ILE A 5 -8.54 6.39 -19.61
C ILE A 5 -7.38 5.44 -19.32
N ASP A 6 -6.64 5.07 -20.37
CA ASP A 6 -5.35 4.39 -20.23
C ASP A 6 -4.23 5.42 -20.00
N TYR A 7 -4.11 5.90 -18.77
CA TYR A 7 -3.14 6.93 -18.37
C TYR A 7 -1.68 6.52 -18.64
N THR A 8 -1.40 5.22 -18.69
CA THR A 8 -0.06 4.70 -19.03
C THR A 8 0.32 4.94 -20.48
N LYS A 9 -0.67 5.10 -21.37
CA LYS A 9 -0.47 5.40 -22.80
C LYS A 9 -0.60 6.88 -23.12
N VAL A 10 -1.58 7.57 -22.52
CA VAL A 10 -1.83 8.99 -22.84
C VAL A 10 -0.88 9.95 -22.12
N ALA A 11 -0.30 9.54 -20.99
CA ALA A 11 0.65 10.33 -20.21
C ALA A 11 1.80 9.46 -19.64
N PRO A 12 2.60 8.81 -20.51
CA PRO A 12 3.55 7.77 -20.11
C PRO A 12 4.68 8.28 -19.19
N GLU A 13 5.16 9.50 -19.39
CA GLU A 13 6.27 10.05 -18.60
C GLU A 13 5.89 10.24 -17.12
N GLY A 14 4.64 10.63 -16.85
CA GLY A 14 4.13 10.72 -15.48
C GLY A 14 4.12 9.35 -14.81
N TYR A 15 3.57 8.33 -15.49
CA TYR A 15 3.57 6.96 -14.98
C TYR A 15 4.99 6.43 -14.73
N LYS A 16 5.91 6.68 -15.66
CA LYS A 16 7.32 6.27 -15.55
C LYS A 16 8.01 6.91 -14.34
N ALA A 17 7.73 8.17 -14.03
CA ALA A 17 8.29 8.84 -12.86
C ALA A 17 7.84 8.16 -11.56
N PHE A 18 6.55 7.85 -11.40
CA PHE A 18 6.07 7.07 -10.25
C PHE A 18 6.66 5.65 -10.22
N GLY A 19 6.82 5.00 -11.39
CA GLY A 19 7.49 3.71 -11.51
C GLY A 19 8.96 3.72 -11.07
N ALA A 20 9.66 4.83 -11.28
CA ALA A 20 11.04 4.99 -10.79
C ALA A 20 11.09 5.03 -9.26
N VAL A 21 10.14 5.70 -8.60
CA VAL A 21 10.02 5.68 -7.12
C VAL A 21 9.78 4.25 -6.62
N TYR A 22 8.86 3.53 -7.25
CA TYR A 22 8.60 2.12 -6.93
C TYR A 22 9.86 1.25 -7.04
N ALA A 23 10.63 1.42 -8.12
CA ALA A 23 11.85 0.67 -8.36
C ALA A 23 12.95 1.00 -7.35
N THR A 24 13.05 2.26 -6.92
CA THR A 24 13.98 2.68 -5.84
C THR A 24 13.62 2.00 -4.52
N LEU A 25 12.34 2.05 -4.13
CA LEU A 25 11.87 1.40 -2.89
C LEU A 25 12.10 -0.12 -2.90
N SER A 26 11.96 -0.76 -4.06
CA SER A 26 12.23 -2.20 -4.22
C SER A 26 13.71 -2.59 -4.03
N LYS A 27 14.62 -1.61 -4.05
CA LYS A 27 16.07 -1.78 -3.81
C LYS A 27 16.51 -1.24 -2.46
N GLY A 28 15.58 -0.66 -1.69
CA GLY A 28 15.85 -0.07 -0.38
C GLY A 28 16.07 -1.13 0.70
N SER A 29 16.28 -0.66 1.94
CA SER A 29 16.52 -1.55 3.10
C SER A 29 15.25 -2.12 3.71
N LEU A 30 14.08 -1.54 3.40
CA LEU A 30 12.80 -2.05 3.89
C LEU A 30 12.46 -3.41 3.25
N PRO A 31 12.06 -4.42 4.04
CA PRO A 31 11.60 -5.69 3.51
C PRO A 31 10.42 -5.50 2.55
N LYS A 32 10.47 -6.15 1.39
CA LYS A 32 9.44 -6.04 0.36
C LYS A 32 8.03 -6.36 0.90
N ASP A 33 7.90 -7.41 1.71
CA ASP A 33 6.60 -7.81 2.27
C ASP A 33 5.99 -6.73 3.18
N LEU A 34 6.82 -5.94 3.86
CA LEU A 34 6.36 -4.83 4.70
C LEU A 34 5.85 -3.67 3.83
N ILE A 35 6.54 -3.39 2.72
CA ILE A 35 6.10 -2.39 1.73
C ILE A 35 4.77 -2.83 1.11
N ASP A 36 4.66 -4.09 0.67
CA ASP A 36 3.43 -4.61 0.07
C ASP A 36 2.26 -4.64 1.08
N LEU A 37 2.54 -4.92 2.36
CA LEU A 37 1.56 -4.86 3.43
C LEU A 37 1.04 -3.43 3.65
N ALA A 38 1.93 -2.44 3.65
CA ALA A 38 1.55 -1.03 3.67
C ALA A 38 0.72 -0.66 2.43
N TYR A 39 1.14 -1.09 1.23
CA TYR A 39 0.42 -0.84 -0.01
C TYR A 39 -1.00 -1.41 0.02
N LEU A 40 -1.18 -2.64 0.52
CA LEU A 40 -2.49 -3.24 0.69
C LEU A 40 -3.34 -2.42 1.68
N ARG A 41 -2.80 -2.03 2.83
CA ARG A 41 -3.56 -1.27 3.83
C ARG A 41 -4.00 0.10 3.31
N VAL A 42 -3.11 0.84 2.65
CA VAL A 42 -3.43 2.12 1.99
C VAL A 42 -4.56 1.92 0.96
N SER A 43 -4.47 0.87 0.15
CA SER A 43 -5.45 0.56 -0.90
C SER A 43 -6.82 0.16 -0.34
N LEU A 44 -6.85 -0.55 0.78
CA LEU A 44 -8.08 -0.89 1.51
C LEU A 44 -8.78 0.38 2.03
N ILE A 45 -8.03 1.32 2.61
CA ILE A 45 -8.55 2.60 3.11
C ILE A 45 -9.13 3.43 1.96
N ASN A 46 -8.39 3.54 0.86
CA ASN A 46 -8.77 4.35 -0.30
C ASN A 46 -9.81 3.68 -1.22
N GLY A 47 -10.19 2.42 -0.98
CA GLY A 47 -11.17 1.69 -1.79
C GLY A 47 -10.72 1.41 -3.22
N CYS A 48 -9.41 1.23 -3.47
CA CYS A 48 -8.91 0.94 -4.81
C CYS A 48 -8.90 -0.55 -5.12
N ALA A 49 -9.98 -1.08 -5.68
CA ALA A 49 -10.13 -2.51 -5.99
C ALA A 49 -8.99 -3.09 -6.85
N PHE A 50 -8.46 -2.32 -7.80
CA PHE A 50 -7.32 -2.74 -8.63
C PHE A 50 -6.05 -2.96 -7.78
N CYS A 51 -5.71 -1.99 -6.94
CA CYS A 51 -4.52 -2.07 -6.09
C CYS A 51 -4.68 -3.11 -4.98
N ILE A 52 -5.87 -3.25 -4.40
CA ILE A 52 -6.17 -4.33 -3.43
C ILE A 52 -5.88 -5.69 -4.08
N ASP A 53 -6.46 -5.94 -5.26
CA ASP A 53 -6.28 -7.20 -5.97
C ASP A 53 -4.81 -7.49 -6.33
N MET A 54 -4.09 -6.48 -6.80
CA MET A 54 -2.68 -6.60 -7.17
C MET A 54 -1.81 -6.93 -5.94
N HIS A 55 -1.90 -6.14 -4.87
CA HIS A 55 -1.05 -6.31 -3.70
C HIS A 55 -1.43 -7.52 -2.86
N SER A 56 -2.71 -7.93 -2.83
CA SER A 56 -3.09 -9.22 -2.23
C SER A 56 -2.43 -10.40 -2.94
N ARG A 57 -2.36 -10.40 -4.28
CA ARG A 57 -1.67 -11.48 -5.01
C ARG A 57 -0.17 -11.46 -4.78
N ASP A 58 0.44 -10.28 -4.73
CA ASP A 58 1.88 -10.18 -4.54
C ASP A 58 2.30 -10.67 -3.15
N LEU A 59 1.52 -10.34 -2.11
CA LEU A 59 1.70 -10.89 -0.75
C LEU A 59 1.49 -12.41 -0.70
N LEU A 60 0.47 -12.95 -1.39
CA LEU A 60 0.27 -14.41 -1.45
C LEU A 60 1.45 -15.11 -2.16
N LYS A 61 1.98 -14.51 -3.22
CA LYS A 61 3.16 -15.05 -3.93
C LYS A 61 4.43 -15.00 -3.09
N SER A 62 4.56 -14.02 -2.18
CA SER A 62 5.69 -13.94 -1.26
C SER A 62 5.55 -14.85 -0.03
N GLY A 63 4.42 -15.54 0.11
CA GLY A 63 4.20 -16.54 1.15
C GLY A 63 3.39 -16.05 2.36
N LEU A 64 2.79 -14.86 2.29
CA LEU A 64 1.81 -14.42 3.29
C LEU A 64 0.62 -15.40 3.29
N THR A 65 0.19 -15.86 4.46
CA THR A 65 -0.95 -16.78 4.54
C THR A 65 -2.27 -16.04 4.27
N VAL A 66 -3.27 -16.78 3.81
CA VAL A 66 -4.62 -16.22 3.56
C VAL A 66 -5.22 -15.69 4.87
N GLU A 67 -5.00 -16.39 5.99
CA GLU A 67 -5.48 -15.99 7.32
C GLU A 67 -4.93 -14.62 7.72
N LYS A 68 -3.63 -14.38 7.50
CA LYS A 68 -3.03 -13.07 7.77
C LYS A 68 -3.53 -12.00 6.80
N LEU A 69 -3.66 -12.33 5.51
CA LEU A 69 -4.15 -11.43 4.47
C LEU A 69 -5.55 -10.88 4.79
N VAL A 70 -6.49 -11.76 5.17
CA VAL A 70 -7.89 -11.35 5.44
C VAL A 70 -8.02 -10.54 6.72
N LEU A 71 -7.03 -10.58 7.61
CA LEU A 71 -7.00 -9.82 8.86
C LEU A 71 -6.36 -8.42 8.71
N VAL A 72 -5.71 -8.11 7.59
CA VAL A 72 -5.09 -6.78 7.34
C VAL A 72 -6.05 -5.60 7.55
N PRO A 73 -7.33 -5.64 7.11
CA PRO A 73 -8.26 -4.53 7.36
C PRO A 73 -8.54 -4.24 8.84
N VAL A 74 -8.37 -5.26 9.70
CA VAL A 74 -8.71 -5.28 11.13
C VAL A 74 -7.50 -5.65 11.99
N TRP A 75 -6.29 -5.33 11.51
CA TRP A 75 -5.03 -5.78 12.10
C TRP A 75 -4.85 -5.43 13.59
N HIS A 76 -5.50 -4.36 14.06
CA HIS A 76 -5.43 -3.91 15.45
C HIS A 76 -6.09 -4.90 16.43
N ASP A 77 -7.06 -5.69 15.96
CA ASP A 77 -7.77 -6.72 16.74
C ASP A 77 -7.28 -8.15 16.42
N ALA A 78 -6.26 -8.27 15.57
CA ALA A 78 -5.75 -9.57 15.10
C ALA A 78 -4.68 -10.19 16.03
N GLY A 79 -4.59 -9.74 17.28
CA GLY A 79 -3.66 -10.27 18.28
C GLY A 79 -2.19 -10.28 17.81
N ASN A 80 -1.55 -11.45 17.85
CA ASN A 80 -0.14 -11.66 17.51
C ASN A 80 0.11 -12.10 16.05
N VAL A 81 -0.90 -12.02 15.17
CA VAL A 81 -0.74 -12.33 13.73
C VAL A 81 0.25 -11.37 13.06
N PHE A 82 0.34 -10.14 13.55
CA PHE A 82 1.26 -9.11 13.08
C PHE A 82 2.35 -8.85 14.12
N THR A 83 3.60 -8.79 13.66
CA THR A 83 4.76 -8.39 14.47
C THR A 83 4.67 -6.92 14.90
N ALA A 84 5.45 -6.51 15.91
CA ALA A 84 5.51 -5.11 16.34
C ALA A 84 5.83 -4.15 15.18
N ARG A 85 6.85 -4.51 14.38
CA ARG A 85 7.26 -3.76 13.18
C ARG A 85 6.15 -3.67 12.12
N GLU A 86 5.42 -4.75 11.86
CA GLU A 86 4.26 -4.72 10.93
C GLU A 86 3.12 -3.86 11.46
N ARG A 87 2.83 -3.93 12.76
CA ARG A 87 1.81 -3.10 13.40
C ARG A 87 2.17 -1.61 13.32
N ALA A 88 3.45 -1.26 13.53
CA ALA A 88 3.93 0.10 13.38
C ALA A 88 3.82 0.58 11.92
N ALA A 89 4.19 -0.25 10.93
CA ALA A 89 4.02 0.10 9.52
C ALA A 89 2.55 0.30 9.15
N LEU A 90 1.66 -0.58 9.61
CA LEU A 90 0.22 -0.49 9.36
C LEU A 90 -0.37 0.78 10.01
N ALA A 91 -0.04 1.06 11.26
CA ALA A 91 -0.48 2.26 11.98
C ALA A 91 0.01 3.56 11.30
N TRP A 92 1.28 3.58 10.87
CA TRP A 92 1.85 4.70 10.14
C TRP A 92 1.16 4.88 8.78
N ALA A 93 0.92 3.79 8.04
CA ALA A 93 0.18 3.80 6.78
C ALA A 93 -1.24 4.36 6.95
N GLU A 94 -1.96 3.99 8.00
CA GLU A 94 -3.29 4.54 8.30
C GLU A 94 -3.24 6.04 8.57
N THR A 95 -2.30 6.46 9.43
CA THR A 95 -2.15 7.83 9.90
C THR A 95 -1.83 8.77 8.73
N VAL A 96 -0.83 8.41 7.93
CA VAL A 96 -0.37 9.20 6.79
C VAL A 96 -1.37 9.18 5.64
N THR A 97 -2.06 8.06 5.40
CA THR A 97 -3.12 8.00 4.37
C THR A 97 -4.27 8.96 4.68
N ARG A 98 -4.60 9.12 5.97
CA ARG A 98 -5.64 10.04 6.45
C ARG A 98 -5.07 11.36 6.96
N VAL A 99 -3.96 11.84 6.39
CA VAL A 99 -3.28 13.08 6.83
C VAL A 99 -4.20 14.29 6.97
N SER A 100 -5.24 14.41 6.12
CA SER A 100 -6.22 15.50 6.22
C SER A 100 -7.13 15.43 7.46
N GLU A 101 -7.24 14.26 8.07
CA GLU A 101 -8.04 14.01 9.28
C GLU A 101 -7.16 13.91 10.52
N THR A 102 -5.98 13.30 10.40
CA THR A 102 -5.11 12.99 11.54
C THR A 102 -4.13 14.11 11.87
N GLY A 103 -3.70 14.88 10.86
CA GLY A 103 -2.62 15.85 11.02
C GLY A 103 -1.25 15.24 11.36
N VAL A 104 -1.11 13.90 11.35
CA VAL A 104 0.10 13.14 11.71
C VAL A 104 0.66 13.60 13.07
N PRO A 105 0.01 13.22 14.19
CA PRO A 105 0.43 13.69 15.51
C PRO A 105 1.79 13.10 15.91
N ASP A 106 2.55 13.84 16.71
CA ASP A 106 3.90 13.45 17.18
C ASP A 106 3.93 12.04 17.77
N ALA A 107 2.93 11.67 18.58
CA ALA A 107 2.84 10.33 19.17
C ALA A 107 2.79 9.19 18.12
N ALA A 108 2.20 9.43 16.95
CA ALA A 108 2.18 8.45 15.86
C ALA A 108 3.54 8.36 15.16
N TYR A 109 4.23 9.51 15.02
CA TYR A 109 5.60 9.55 14.51
C TYR A 109 6.56 8.83 15.47
N ASP A 110 6.54 9.16 16.76
CA ASP A 110 7.39 8.56 17.78
C ASP A 110 7.21 7.03 17.85
N ALA A 111 5.96 6.56 17.77
CA ALA A 111 5.66 5.13 17.74
C ALA A 111 6.22 4.42 16.49
N ALA A 112 6.23 5.08 15.33
CA ALA A 112 6.84 4.53 14.12
C ALA A 112 8.38 4.59 14.21
N ALA A 113 8.94 5.73 14.62
CA ALA A 113 10.38 5.94 14.77
C ALA A 113 11.03 5.00 15.79
N ALA A 114 10.28 4.50 16.78
CA ALA A 114 10.76 3.48 17.70
C ALA A 114 11.06 2.13 17.02
N GLU A 115 10.42 1.84 15.89
CA GLU A 115 10.56 0.57 15.16
C GLU A 115 11.42 0.68 13.90
N PHE A 116 11.60 1.88 13.33
CA PHE A 116 12.30 2.09 12.06
C PHE A 116 13.50 3.03 12.21
N THR A 117 14.56 2.78 11.45
CA THR A 117 15.59 3.81 11.24
C THR A 117 15.03 4.99 10.45
N ASP A 118 15.66 6.16 10.52
CA ASP A 118 15.23 7.36 9.78
C ASP A 118 15.06 7.09 8.28
N THR A 119 16.02 6.37 7.67
CA THR A 119 15.96 5.99 6.26
C THR A 119 14.77 5.07 5.97
N GLU A 120 14.54 4.07 6.81
CA GLU A 120 13.41 3.16 6.65
C GLU A 120 12.07 3.86 6.84
N LEU A 121 11.95 4.78 7.81
CA LEU A 121 10.72 5.54 8.02
C LEU A 121 10.45 6.49 6.85
N ALA A 122 11.49 7.11 6.29
CA ALA A 122 11.38 7.91 5.08
C ALA A 122 10.93 7.06 3.88
N ASP A 123 11.56 5.90 3.65
CA ASP A 123 11.18 4.97 2.58
C ASP A 123 9.74 4.45 2.74
N LEU A 124 9.32 4.12 3.97
CA LEU A 124 7.95 3.72 4.27
C LEU A 124 6.97 4.85 3.94
N THR A 125 7.32 6.09 4.27
CA THR A 125 6.50 7.26 3.99
C THR A 125 6.41 7.53 2.48
N TYR A 126 7.50 7.38 1.74
CA TYR A 126 7.49 7.42 0.27
C TYR A 126 6.62 6.33 -0.33
N ALA A 127 6.68 5.11 0.20
CA ALA A 127 5.80 4.01 -0.22
C ALA A 127 4.32 4.37 0.01
N ILE A 128 3.97 4.89 1.18
CA ILE A 128 2.59 5.30 1.50
C ILE A 128 2.11 6.42 0.56
N GLY A 129 2.94 7.43 0.30
CA GLY A 129 2.63 8.52 -0.63
C GLY A 129 2.46 8.03 -2.07
N LEU A 130 3.37 7.17 -2.52
CA LEU A 130 3.31 6.53 -3.84
C LEU A 130 2.02 5.73 -4.02
N MET A 131 1.62 4.95 -3.01
CA MET A 131 0.40 4.15 -3.10
C MET A 131 -0.86 5.02 -3.04
N ASN A 132 -0.85 6.08 -2.25
CA ASN A 132 -1.92 7.09 -2.28
C ASN A 132 -2.08 7.71 -3.67
N ALA A 133 -0.99 7.95 -4.41
CA ALA A 133 -1.04 8.40 -5.79
C ALA A 133 -1.62 7.33 -6.73
N PHE A 134 -1.10 6.09 -6.69
CA PHE A 134 -1.61 5.00 -7.52
C PHE A 134 -3.08 4.67 -7.28
N ASN A 135 -3.53 4.72 -6.02
CA ASN A 135 -4.94 4.55 -5.69
C ASN A 135 -5.82 5.62 -6.35
N ARG A 136 -5.37 6.89 -6.37
CA ARG A 136 -6.08 7.98 -7.05
C ARG A 136 -6.16 7.73 -8.55
N PHE A 137 -5.10 7.20 -9.18
CA PHE A 137 -5.14 6.82 -10.59
C PHE A 137 -6.12 5.66 -10.83
N GLY A 138 -6.00 4.58 -10.07
CA GLY A 138 -6.83 3.38 -10.21
C GLY A 138 -8.32 3.66 -10.03
N VAL A 139 -8.68 4.42 -8.99
CA VAL A 139 -10.08 4.79 -8.70
C VAL A 139 -10.61 5.77 -9.76
N SER A 140 -9.85 6.81 -10.11
CA SER A 140 -10.30 7.85 -11.05
C SER A 140 -10.50 7.31 -12.46
N PHE A 141 -9.61 6.43 -12.90
CA PHE A 141 -9.63 5.87 -14.26
C PHE A 141 -10.31 4.51 -14.36
N ARG A 142 -10.84 3.98 -13.25
CA ARG A 142 -11.56 2.69 -13.21
C ARG A 142 -10.69 1.53 -13.73
N SER A 143 -9.44 1.46 -13.25
CA SER A 143 -8.55 0.33 -13.54
C SER A 143 -9.22 -0.98 -13.14
N THR A 144 -9.14 -1.97 -14.02
CA THR A 144 -9.86 -3.23 -13.88
C THR A 144 -9.01 -4.23 -13.08
N PRO A 145 -9.47 -4.71 -11.91
CA PRO A 145 -8.78 -5.77 -11.17
C PRO A 145 -8.68 -7.04 -12.02
N ALA A 146 -7.55 -7.74 -11.97
CA ALA A 146 -7.37 -9.00 -12.67
C ALA A 146 -8.41 -10.06 -12.25
N ALA A 147 -8.96 -9.97 -11.03
CA ALA A 147 -9.94 -10.93 -10.50
C ALA A 147 -11.25 -10.90 -11.28
N THR A 148 -11.55 -9.76 -11.91
CA THR A 148 -12.77 -9.59 -12.71
C THR A 148 -12.66 -10.22 -14.09
N ALA A 149 -11.45 -10.52 -14.58
CA ALA A 149 -11.25 -11.27 -15.81
C ALA A 149 -11.52 -12.77 -15.59
N THR A 150 -11.13 -13.32 -14.44
CA THR A 150 -11.38 -14.72 -14.06
C THR A 150 -12.83 -15.00 -13.66
N ALA A 151 -13.55 -14.01 -13.10
CA ALA A 151 -14.96 -14.17 -12.70
C ALA A 151 -15.97 -14.16 -13.87
N ARG A 152 -15.50 -13.94 -15.11
CA ARG A 152 -16.31 -13.96 -16.33
C ARG A 152 -16.13 -15.24 -17.16
N ALA A 153 -15.34 -16.19 -16.68
CA ALA A 153 -15.22 -17.55 -17.20
C ALA A 153 -16.11 -18.48 -16.37
#